data_AF-A0A354GQZ1-F1
#
_entry.id   AF-A0A354GQZ1-F1
#
_cell.length_a   1.000
_cell.length_b   1.000
_cell.length_c   1.000
_cell.angle_alpha   90.00
_cell.angle_beta   90.00
_cell.angle_gamma   90.00
#
_symmetry.space_group_name_H-M   'P 1'
#
loop_
_entity.id
_entity.type
_entity.pdbx_description
1 polymer ?
#
loop_
_entity_poly.entity_id
_entity_poly.type
_entity_poly.pdbx_seq_one_letter_code
_entity_poly.pdbx_strand_id
1 'polypeptide(L)'
;MKIRLIRIAFILITSSCVSAASPPDWQTLLRQGDAAYGRGDYTTAAALYEQAGDRTTDPGLVAFDLAAAQYRLALASDANRVRLAREAEQSYRCCIKPRDPRRARGLYGLGNALMLRAGDRDVEALKAAVESYQQCLAETNVDEELTDDAQHNLERARLLLLQIPPPSAAHSKDESAGDVPPKPQTTPRETPGARKNPTHDPSTGVGKPDKSGDPTKLEKGTMPAETDAPPQPGSGNLPPVPDRADLPPLSAEDAARHLELASLRIEEDYKVHRRSKAPAPMANVRDW
;
A
#
# COMPACT_ATOMS: atom_id res chain seq x y z
N MET A 1 -58.66 6.75 -30.62
CA MET A 1 -58.54 5.75 -31.71
C MET A 1 -57.41 4.79 -31.38
N LYS A 2 -57.70 3.49 -31.36
CA LYS A 2 -56.77 2.39 -31.04
C LYS A 2 -56.15 1.88 -32.36
N ILE A 3 -54.83 1.88 -32.49
CA ILE A 3 -54.14 1.17 -33.58
C ILE A 3 -53.37 0.00 -32.95
N ARG A 4 -53.92 -1.20 -33.12
CA ARG A 4 -53.22 -2.47 -32.91
C ARG A 4 -52.34 -2.69 -34.14
N LEU A 5 -51.02 -2.80 -33.98
CA LEU A 5 -50.16 -3.33 -35.04
C LEU A 5 -49.54 -4.66 -34.63
N ILE A 6 -49.53 -5.53 -35.62
CA ILE A 6 -49.42 -6.99 -35.59
C ILE A 6 -47.98 -7.44 -35.35
N ARG A 7 -47.86 -8.50 -34.55
CA ARG A 7 -46.67 -9.32 -34.34
C ARG A 7 -46.23 -9.97 -35.67
N ILE A 8 -44.99 -9.75 -36.08
CA ILE A 8 -44.28 -10.67 -36.98
C ILE A 8 -42.94 -10.97 -36.32
N ALA A 9 -42.89 -12.09 -35.59
CA ALA A 9 -41.66 -12.64 -35.02
C ALA A 9 -40.95 -13.45 -36.10
N PHE A 10 -39.97 -12.84 -36.77
CA PHE A 10 -39.02 -13.55 -37.63
C PHE A 10 -37.93 -14.15 -36.74
N ILE A 11 -38.12 -15.39 -36.31
CA ILE A 11 -37.07 -16.18 -35.66
C ILE A 11 -36.21 -16.77 -36.78
N LEU A 12 -35.20 -16.01 -37.22
CA LEU A 12 -34.11 -16.52 -38.05
C LEU A 12 -33.24 -17.43 -37.19
N ILE A 13 -33.50 -18.74 -37.26
CA ILE A 13 -32.62 -19.77 -36.69
C ILE A 13 -31.40 -19.87 -37.61
N THR A 14 -30.41 -18.99 -37.42
CA THR A 14 -29.06 -19.17 -37.97
C THR A 14 -28.42 -20.34 -37.23
N SER A 15 -28.56 -21.53 -37.80
CA SER A 15 -27.86 -22.74 -37.35
C SER A 15 -26.38 -22.59 -37.69
N SER A 16 -25.63 -21.94 -36.80
CA SER A 16 -24.17 -21.86 -36.89
C SER A 16 -23.62 -23.26 -36.64
N CYS A 17 -23.13 -23.93 -37.70
CA CYS A 17 -22.30 -25.12 -37.57
C CYS A 17 -21.02 -24.73 -36.82
N VAL A 18 -21.04 -24.86 -35.49
CA VAL A 18 -19.85 -24.76 -34.65
C VAL A 18 -18.98 -25.97 -35.00
N SER A 19 -18.06 -25.77 -35.94
CA SER A 19 -17.02 -26.75 -36.23
C SER A 19 -16.20 -26.91 -34.95
N ALA A 20 -16.26 -28.10 -34.33
CA ALA A 20 -15.54 -28.41 -33.11
C ALA A 20 -14.04 -28.50 -33.41
N ALA A 21 -13.37 -27.35 -33.50
CA ALA A 21 -11.92 -27.29 -33.53
C ALA A 21 -11.39 -27.87 -32.22
N SER A 22 -10.35 -28.71 -32.30
CA SER A 22 -9.64 -29.17 -31.11
C SER A 22 -9.20 -27.96 -30.28
N PRO A 23 -9.36 -28.00 -28.94
CA PRO A 23 -8.97 -26.88 -28.12
C PRO A 23 -7.46 -26.62 -28.30
N PRO A 24 -7.02 -25.36 -28.27
CA PRO A 24 -5.63 -25.02 -28.54
C PRO A 24 -4.68 -25.71 -27.55
N ASP A 25 -3.49 -26.06 -28.03
CA ASP A 25 -2.40 -26.55 -27.19
C ASP A 25 -1.86 -25.42 -26.28
N TRP A 26 -1.32 -25.77 -25.11
CA TRP A 26 -0.87 -24.82 -24.10
C TRP A 26 0.24 -23.88 -24.61
N GLN A 27 1.11 -24.35 -25.51
CA GLN A 27 2.15 -23.51 -26.13
C GLN A 27 1.54 -22.45 -27.05
N THR A 28 0.41 -22.77 -27.67
CA THR A 28 -0.33 -21.80 -28.50
C THR A 28 -1.02 -20.76 -27.62
N LEU A 29 -1.61 -21.18 -26.50
CA LEU A 29 -2.18 -20.27 -25.50
C LEU A 29 -1.11 -19.32 -24.92
N LEU A 30 0.06 -19.83 -24.55
CA LEU A 30 1.18 -19.00 -24.08
C LEU A 30 1.59 -17.96 -25.11
N ARG A 31 1.88 -18.37 -26.36
CA ARG A 31 2.25 -17.41 -27.42
C ARG A 31 1.18 -16.36 -27.69
N GLN A 32 -0.09 -16.74 -27.62
CA GLN A 32 -1.20 -15.79 -27.73
C GLN A 32 -1.25 -14.84 -26.54
N GLY A 33 -0.99 -15.35 -25.33
CA GLY A 33 -0.87 -14.58 -24.09
C GLY A 33 0.26 -13.57 -24.18
N ASP A 34 1.44 -13.98 -24.62
CA ASP A 34 2.61 -13.11 -24.81
C ASP A 34 2.34 -12.02 -25.84
N ALA A 35 1.69 -12.39 -26.95
CA ALA A 35 1.29 -11.42 -27.96
C ALA A 35 0.27 -10.41 -27.40
N ALA A 36 -0.68 -10.84 -26.56
CA ALA A 36 -1.62 -9.95 -25.89
C ALA A 36 -0.93 -9.04 -24.87
N TYR A 37 -0.01 -9.61 -24.07
CA TYR A 37 0.81 -8.88 -23.12
C TYR A 37 1.62 -7.78 -23.81
N GLY A 38 2.30 -8.10 -24.92
CA GLY A 38 3.08 -7.15 -25.71
C GLY A 38 2.25 -6.01 -26.33
N ARG A 39 0.95 -6.20 -26.53
CA ARG A 39 0.00 -5.15 -26.96
C ARG A 39 -0.56 -4.32 -25.80
N GLY A 40 -0.21 -4.65 -24.54
CA GLY A 40 -0.78 -4.05 -23.35
C GLY A 40 -2.19 -4.54 -22.99
N ASP A 41 -2.69 -5.60 -23.65
CA ASP A 41 -3.98 -6.22 -23.32
C ASP A 41 -3.79 -7.28 -22.23
N TYR A 42 -3.53 -6.79 -21.01
CA TYR A 42 -3.19 -7.63 -19.87
C TYR A 42 -4.37 -8.48 -19.39
N THR A 43 -5.61 -8.06 -19.66
CA THR A 43 -6.82 -8.83 -19.33
C THR A 43 -6.87 -10.09 -20.17
N THR A 44 -6.71 -9.95 -21.49
CA THR A 44 -6.66 -11.10 -22.40
C THR A 44 -5.44 -11.98 -22.12
N ALA A 45 -4.28 -11.38 -21.83
CA ALA A 45 -3.07 -12.13 -21.49
C ALA A 45 -3.28 -13.02 -20.25
N ALA A 46 -3.80 -12.45 -19.15
CA ALA A 46 -4.06 -13.21 -17.93
C ALA A 46 -5.02 -14.39 -18.17
N ALA A 47 -6.12 -14.18 -18.90
CA ALA A 47 -7.07 -15.23 -19.22
C ALA A 47 -6.47 -16.36 -20.08
N LEU A 48 -5.55 -16.03 -21.00
CA LEU A 48 -4.84 -17.03 -21.81
C LEU A 48 -3.82 -17.81 -21.00
N TYR A 49 -3.09 -17.14 -20.10
CA TYR A 49 -2.15 -17.80 -19.19
C TYR A 49 -2.88 -18.74 -18.21
N GLU A 50 -4.02 -18.33 -17.65
CA GLU A 50 -4.84 -19.22 -16.81
C GLU A 50 -5.25 -20.49 -17.55
N GLN A 51 -5.75 -20.38 -18.79
CA GLN A 51 -6.10 -21.54 -19.63
C GLN A 51 -4.89 -22.42 -19.96
N ALA A 52 -3.70 -21.84 -20.14
CA ALA A 52 -2.47 -22.60 -20.35
C ALA A 52 -2.06 -23.37 -19.09
N GLY A 53 -2.35 -22.85 -17.90
CA GLY A 53 -2.01 -23.44 -16.61
C GLY A 53 -2.58 -24.84 -16.39
N ASP A 54 -3.78 -25.11 -16.91
CA ASP A 54 -4.45 -26.41 -16.78
C ASP A 54 -3.76 -27.55 -17.56
N ARG A 55 -2.87 -27.20 -18.49
CA ARG A 55 -2.32 -28.14 -19.48
C ARG A 55 -0.81 -28.09 -19.62
N THR A 56 -0.15 -27.12 -18.99
CA THR A 56 1.30 -26.90 -19.11
C THR A 56 2.10 -28.00 -18.45
N THR A 57 3.27 -28.30 -19.01
CA THR A 57 4.30 -29.12 -18.36
C THR A 57 5.25 -28.30 -17.49
N ASP A 58 5.25 -26.96 -17.65
CA ASP A 58 6.00 -26.03 -16.80
C ASP A 58 5.02 -25.05 -16.13
N PRO A 59 4.47 -25.40 -14.96
CA PRO A 59 3.59 -24.51 -14.21
C PRO A 59 4.31 -23.27 -13.68
N GLY A 60 5.64 -23.31 -13.56
CA GLY A 60 6.43 -22.14 -13.12
C GLY A 60 6.45 -21.04 -14.17
N LEU A 61 6.57 -21.40 -15.46
CA LEU A 61 6.49 -20.45 -16.57
C LEU A 61 5.14 -19.71 -16.57
N VAL A 62 4.05 -20.48 -16.61
CA VAL A 62 2.69 -19.92 -16.69
C VAL A 62 2.39 -19.04 -15.46
N ALA A 63 2.79 -19.47 -14.27
CA ALA A 63 2.59 -18.69 -13.06
C ALA A 63 3.37 -17.35 -13.08
N PHE A 64 4.60 -17.35 -13.63
CA PHE A 64 5.39 -16.12 -13.79
C PHE A 64 4.71 -15.13 -14.76
N ASP A 65 4.29 -15.60 -15.93
CA ASP A 65 3.66 -14.74 -16.94
C ASP A 65 2.28 -14.22 -16.49
N LEU A 66 1.50 -15.08 -15.82
CA LEU A 66 0.23 -14.69 -15.20
C LEU A 66 0.45 -13.63 -14.11
N ALA A 67 1.45 -13.79 -13.25
CA ALA A 67 1.78 -12.82 -12.21
C ALA A 67 2.13 -11.46 -12.81
N ALA A 68 2.92 -11.44 -13.89
CA ALA A 68 3.28 -10.22 -14.59
C ALA A 68 2.05 -9.52 -15.19
N ALA A 69 1.11 -10.25 -15.79
CA ALA A 69 -0.13 -9.69 -16.33
C ALA A 69 -1.03 -9.12 -15.22
N GLN A 70 -1.23 -9.87 -14.13
CA GLN A 70 -2.01 -9.44 -12.97
C GLN A 70 -1.42 -8.19 -12.31
N TYR A 71 -0.09 -8.10 -12.19
CA TYR A 71 0.59 -6.92 -11.67
C TYR A 71 0.33 -5.68 -12.54
N ARG A 72 0.41 -5.81 -13.87
CA ARG A 72 0.10 -4.70 -14.79
C ARG A 72 -1.35 -4.26 -14.69
N LEU A 73 -2.29 -5.20 -14.55
CA LEU A 73 -3.70 -4.88 -14.29
C LEU A 73 -3.88 -4.14 -12.95
N ALA A 74 -3.15 -4.55 -11.91
CA ALA A 74 -3.19 -3.89 -10.60
C ALA A 74 -2.70 -2.43 -10.66
N LEU A 75 -1.68 -2.15 -11.48
CA LEU A 75 -1.21 -0.78 -11.72
C LEU A 75 -2.26 0.07 -12.45
N ALA A 76 -2.97 -0.51 -13.41
CA ALA A 76 -3.97 0.19 -14.23
C ALA A 76 -5.34 0.39 -13.54
N SER A 77 -5.61 -0.28 -12.41
CA SER A 77 -6.92 -0.26 -11.75
C SER A 77 -6.82 0.15 -10.28
N ASP A 78 -7.31 1.34 -9.92
CA ASP A 78 -7.40 1.76 -8.52
C ASP A 78 -8.35 0.86 -7.71
N ALA A 79 -9.53 0.55 -8.26
CA ALA A 79 -10.58 -0.19 -7.55
C ALA A 79 -10.18 -1.64 -7.24
N ASN A 80 -9.41 -2.28 -8.11
CA ASN A 80 -9.00 -3.68 -7.96
C ASN A 80 -7.52 -3.85 -7.57
N ARG A 81 -6.77 -2.75 -7.34
CA ARG A 81 -5.32 -2.76 -7.12
C ARG A 81 -4.89 -3.80 -6.10
N VAL A 82 -5.47 -3.76 -4.90
CA VAL A 82 -5.06 -4.62 -3.78
C VAL A 82 -5.38 -6.09 -4.07
N ARG A 83 -6.54 -6.39 -4.68
CA ARG A 83 -6.93 -7.75 -5.05
C ARG A 83 -5.98 -8.32 -6.10
N LEU A 84 -5.78 -7.59 -7.20
CA LEU A 84 -4.91 -8.01 -8.30
C LEU A 84 -3.44 -8.11 -7.88
N ALA A 85 -2.97 -7.21 -7.00
CA ALA A 85 -1.62 -7.30 -6.43
C ALA A 85 -1.43 -8.56 -5.57
N ARG A 86 -2.45 -8.96 -4.80
CA ARG A 86 -2.44 -10.21 -4.03
C ARG A 86 -2.46 -11.45 -4.92
N GLU A 87 -3.22 -11.42 -6.02
CA GLU A 87 -3.22 -12.49 -7.01
C GLU A 87 -1.84 -12.63 -7.69
N ALA A 88 -1.24 -11.50 -8.09
CA ALA A 88 0.11 -11.48 -8.64
C ALA A 88 1.16 -12.03 -7.65
N GLU A 89 1.08 -11.64 -6.37
CA GLU A 89 1.94 -12.18 -5.31
C GLU A 89 1.84 -13.70 -5.21
N GLN A 90 0.61 -14.24 -5.20
CA GLN A 90 0.40 -15.69 -5.12
C GLN A 90 1.01 -16.40 -6.33
N SER A 91 0.80 -15.87 -7.54
CA SER A 91 1.35 -16.40 -8.78
C SER A 91 2.89 -16.36 -8.80
N TYR A 92 3.52 -15.26 -8.35
CA TYR A 92 4.99 -15.19 -8.24
C TYR A 92 5.55 -16.21 -7.23
N ARG A 93 4.88 -16.41 -6.09
CA ARG A 93 5.32 -17.43 -5.13
C ARG A 93 5.30 -18.84 -5.73
N CYS A 94 4.36 -19.13 -6.63
CA CYS A 94 4.29 -20.42 -7.32
C CYS A 94 5.43 -20.63 -8.35
N CYS A 95 5.98 -19.56 -8.93
CA CYS A 95 7.08 -19.67 -9.90
C CYS A 95 8.49 -19.64 -9.27
N ILE A 96 8.64 -19.16 -8.02
CA ILE A 96 9.94 -19.06 -7.33
C ILE A 96 10.37 -20.43 -6.80
N LYS A 97 11.23 -21.13 -7.55
CA LYS A 97 11.87 -22.39 -7.13
C LYS A 97 13.39 -22.22 -7.02
N PRO A 98 14.06 -22.93 -6.09
CA PRO A 98 15.52 -22.92 -6.04
C PRO A 98 16.11 -23.34 -7.39
N ARG A 99 17.14 -22.61 -7.85
CA ARG A 99 17.85 -22.86 -9.12
C ARG A 99 17.01 -22.69 -10.39
N ASP A 100 15.79 -22.16 -10.32
CA ASP A 100 15.04 -21.77 -11.51
C ASP A 100 15.69 -20.51 -12.12
N PRO A 101 15.98 -20.46 -13.43
CA PRO A 101 16.59 -19.30 -14.07
C PRO A 101 15.73 -18.02 -13.95
N ARG A 102 14.42 -18.15 -13.70
CA ARG A 102 13.49 -17.03 -13.50
C ARG A 102 13.47 -16.54 -12.05
N ARG A 103 14.15 -17.20 -11.11
CA ARG A 103 14.06 -16.92 -9.67
C ARG A 103 14.31 -15.44 -9.35
N ALA A 104 15.38 -14.84 -9.89
CA ALA A 104 15.70 -13.44 -9.67
C ALA A 104 14.54 -12.52 -10.10
N ARG A 105 14.09 -12.64 -11.35
CA ARG A 105 12.96 -11.84 -11.87
C ARG A 105 11.65 -12.10 -11.13
N GLY A 106 11.39 -13.35 -10.72
CA GLY A 106 10.23 -13.72 -9.91
C GLY A 106 10.25 -13.06 -8.53
N LEU A 107 11.41 -13.00 -7.87
CA LEU A 107 11.58 -12.31 -6.59
C LEU A 107 11.43 -10.80 -6.71
N TYR A 108 12.00 -10.20 -7.76
CA TYR A 108 11.78 -8.79 -8.05
C TYR A 108 10.30 -8.48 -8.29
N GLY A 109 9.62 -9.29 -9.11
CA GLY A 109 8.18 -9.19 -9.35
C GLY A 109 7.34 -9.36 -8.07
N LEU A 110 7.72 -10.31 -7.21
CA LEU A 110 7.10 -10.52 -5.90
C LEU A 110 7.26 -9.29 -5.00
N GLY A 111 8.45 -8.70 -4.92
CA GLY A 111 8.70 -7.46 -4.19
C GLY A 111 7.81 -6.32 -4.69
N ASN A 112 7.68 -6.18 -6.00
CA ASN A 112 6.81 -5.17 -6.65
C ASN A 112 5.33 -5.38 -6.30
N ALA A 113 4.84 -6.62 -6.36
CA ALA A 113 3.47 -6.96 -6.00
C ALA A 113 3.18 -6.70 -4.51
N LEU A 114 4.12 -7.06 -3.63
CA LEU A 114 4.02 -6.80 -2.19
C LEU A 114 3.99 -5.30 -1.86
N MET A 115 4.86 -4.50 -2.49
CA MET A 115 4.84 -3.04 -2.38
C MET A 115 3.50 -2.45 -2.80
N LEU A 116 2.95 -2.91 -3.92
CA LEU A 116 1.68 -2.41 -4.42
C LEU A 116 0.50 -2.80 -3.51
N ARG A 117 0.54 -4.03 -2.95
CA ARG A 117 -0.44 -4.51 -1.97
C ARG A 117 -0.37 -3.74 -0.66
N ALA A 118 0.83 -3.36 -0.23
CA ALA A 118 1.04 -2.76 1.08
C ALA A 118 0.39 -1.39 1.25
N GLY A 119 0.29 -0.64 0.14
CA GLY A 119 -0.09 0.77 0.18
C GLY A 119 0.79 1.53 1.19
N ASP A 120 0.15 2.31 2.05
CA ASP A 120 0.87 3.17 3.01
C ASP A 120 0.99 2.56 4.42
N ARG A 121 0.47 1.35 4.67
CA ARG A 121 0.19 0.90 6.06
C ARG A 121 0.50 -0.55 6.39
N ASP A 122 0.67 -1.43 5.40
CA ASP A 122 0.95 -2.84 5.70
C ASP A 122 2.46 -3.07 5.92
N VAL A 123 2.87 -2.95 7.20
CA VAL A 123 4.26 -3.15 7.65
C VAL A 123 4.79 -4.52 7.24
N GLU A 124 3.98 -5.58 7.36
CA GLU A 124 4.44 -6.95 7.08
C GLU A 124 4.63 -7.18 5.58
N ALA A 125 3.75 -6.63 4.74
CA ALA A 125 3.95 -6.63 3.30
C ALA A 125 5.23 -5.88 2.88
N LEU A 126 5.51 -4.72 3.48
CA LEU A 126 6.74 -3.95 3.19
C LEU A 126 8.01 -4.70 3.62
N LYS A 127 8.01 -5.35 4.80
CA LYS A 127 9.12 -6.20 5.23
C LYS A 127 9.35 -7.36 4.26
N ALA A 128 8.28 -8.03 3.85
CA ALA A 128 8.36 -9.12 2.86
C ALA A 128 8.87 -8.62 1.49
N ALA A 129 8.53 -7.39 1.09
CA ALA A 129 9.06 -6.79 -0.13
C ALA A 129 10.58 -6.53 -0.01
N VAL A 130 11.03 -5.96 1.11
CA VAL A 130 12.46 -5.76 1.41
C VAL A 130 13.22 -7.08 1.32
N GLU A 131 12.71 -8.13 1.96
CA GLU A 131 13.32 -9.46 1.90
C GLU A 131 13.36 -10.00 0.47
N SER A 132 12.29 -9.84 -0.31
CA SER A 132 12.23 -10.32 -1.70
C SER A 132 13.29 -9.64 -2.58
N TYR A 133 13.48 -8.32 -2.46
CA TYR A 133 14.54 -7.63 -3.20
C TYR A 133 15.94 -8.01 -2.74
N GLN A 134 16.14 -8.21 -1.44
CA GLN A 134 17.42 -8.71 -0.91
C GLN A 134 17.75 -10.10 -1.45
N GLN A 135 16.76 -11.00 -1.50
CA GLN A 135 16.93 -12.31 -2.09
C GLN A 135 17.17 -12.24 -3.61
N CYS A 136 16.55 -11.29 -4.31
CA CYS A 136 16.80 -11.04 -5.73
C CYS A 136 18.26 -10.66 -5.96
N LEU A 137 18.78 -9.68 -5.19
CA LEU A 137 20.16 -9.21 -5.27
C LEU A 137 21.21 -10.25 -4.84
N ALA A 138 20.79 -11.30 -4.12
CA ALA A 138 21.66 -12.39 -3.71
C ALA A 138 21.80 -13.51 -4.77
N GLU A 139 21.02 -13.47 -5.86
CA GLU A 139 21.13 -14.43 -6.96
C GLU A 139 22.42 -14.20 -7.77
N THR A 140 23.02 -15.27 -8.30
CA THR A 140 24.32 -15.21 -8.98
C THR A 140 24.26 -14.76 -10.45
N ASN A 141 23.07 -14.73 -11.05
CA ASN A 141 22.87 -14.45 -12.48
C ASN A 141 21.83 -13.33 -12.70
N VAL A 142 21.97 -12.24 -11.95
CA VAL A 142 21.12 -11.05 -12.10
C VAL A 142 21.74 -10.15 -13.16
N ASP A 143 20.94 -9.67 -14.12
CA ASP A 143 21.39 -8.67 -15.07
C ASP A 143 21.56 -7.29 -14.39
N GLU A 144 22.38 -6.41 -14.97
CA GLU A 144 22.74 -5.11 -14.36
C GLU A 144 21.52 -4.22 -14.18
N GLU A 145 20.64 -4.18 -15.20
CA GLU A 145 19.38 -3.42 -15.16
C GLU A 145 18.47 -3.88 -14.01
N LEU A 146 18.27 -5.20 -13.85
CA LEU A 146 17.49 -5.75 -12.75
C LEU A 146 18.13 -5.50 -11.39
N THR A 147 19.46 -5.45 -11.32
CA THR A 147 20.21 -5.12 -10.10
C THR A 147 19.92 -3.69 -9.66
N ASP A 148 20.03 -2.73 -10.58
CA ASP A 148 19.77 -1.31 -10.33
C ASP A 148 18.31 -1.09 -9.90
N ASP A 149 17.36 -1.68 -10.63
CA ASP A 149 15.94 -1.61 -10.32
C ASP A 149 15.61 -2.22 -8.94
N ALA A 150 16.20 -3.37 -8.60
CA ALA A 150 16.00 -4.02 -7.32
C ALA A 150 16.61 -3.22 -6.16
N GLN A 151 17.77 -2.59 -6.35
CA GLN A 151 18.37 -1.69 -5.36
C GLN A 151 17.49 -0.46 -5.12
N HIS A 152 17.05 0.20 -6.19
CA HIS A 152 16.17 1.35 -6.09
C HIS A 152 14.87 1.02 -5.34
N ASN A 153 14.22 -0.09 -5.71
CA ASN A 153 12.97 -0.50 -5.06
C ASN A 153 13.17 -0.98 -3.62
N LEU A 154 14.32 -1.58 -3.29
CA LEU A 154 14.70 -1.93 -1.93
C LEU A 154 14.81 -0.69 -1.04
N GLU A 155 15.47 0.36 -1.52
CA GLU A 155 15.58 1.64 -0.81
C GLU A 155 14.22 2.26 -0.60
N ARG A 156 13.39 2.30 -1.66
CA ARG A 156 12.02 2.79 -1.57
C ARG A 156 11.18 2.03 -0.55
N ALA A 157 11.25 0.70 -0.53
CA ALA A 157 10.53 -0.13 0.44
C ALA A 157 10.97 0.16 1.89
N ARG A 158 12.27 0.34 2.12
CA ARG A 158 12.82 0.72 3.42
C ARG A 158 12.36 2.11 3.86
N LEU A 159 12.34 3.08 2.95
CA LEU A 159 11.85 4.44 3.23
C LEU A 159 10.37 4.43 3.64
N LEU A 160 9.52 3.70 2.92
CA LEU A 160 8.10 3.55 3.30
C LEU A 160 7.95 2.91 4.68
N LEU A 161 8.75 1.89 4.99
CA LEU A 161 8.71 1.24 6.30
C LEU A 161 9.08 2.18 7.45
N LEU A 162 10.02 3.11 7.23
CA LEU A 162 10.41 4.12 8.23
C LEU A 162 9.35 5.21 8.45
N GLN A 163 8.49 5.45 7.46
CA GLN A 163 7.41 6.44 7.55
C GLN A 163 6.22 5.93 8.37
N ILE A 164 6.09 4.61 8.56
CA ILE A 164 5.00 4.04 9.36
C ILE A 164 5.32 4.27 10.85
N PRO A 165 4.47 5.01 11.59
CA PRO A 165 4.70 5.24 13.02
C PRO A 165 4.65 3.91 13.77
N PRO A 166 5.50 3.71 14.80
CA PRO A 166 5.43 2.52 15.62
C PRO A 166 4.04 2.42 16.26
N PRO A 167 3.49 1.20 16.43
CA PRO A 167 2.20 1.02 17.08
C PRO A 167 2.27 1.70 18.45
N SER A 168 1.49 2.77 18.64
CA SER A 168 1.49 3.51 19.89
C SER A 168 1.09 2.55 21.01
N ALA A 169 1.95 2.40 22.02
CA ALA A 169 1.70 1.57 23.20
C ALA A 169 0.50 2.05 24.07
N ALA A 170 -0.27 3.03 23.57
CA ALA A 170 -1.31 3.73 24.31
C ALA A 170 -2.68 3.03 24.35
N HIS A 171 -2.86 1.85 23.73
CA HIS A 171 -4.13 1.12 23.75
C HIS A 171 -4.11 -0.26 24.39
N SER A 172 -3.02 -0.67 25.06
CA SER A 172 -2.97 -1.91 25.85
C SER A 172 -3.45 -1.73 27.31
N LYS A 173 -4.20 -0.67 27.62
CA LYS A 173 -4.88 -0.47 28.91
C LYS A 173 -6.37 -0.20 28.67
N ASP A 174 -7.16 -1.27 28.58
CA ASP A 174 -8.53 -1.37 29.13
C ASP A 174 -9.29 -2.56 28.51
N GLU A 175 -8.80 -3.78 28.71
CA GLU A 175 -9.66 -4.96 28.82
C GLU A 175 -9.11 -5.87 29.94
N SER A 176 -8.92 -5.28 31.12
CA SER A 176 -9.10 -6.02 32.38
C SER A 176 -10.48 -5.66 32.92
N ALA A 177 -11.51 -5.95 32.13
CA ALA A 177 -12.88 -5.97 32.63
C ALA A 177 -13.01 -7.26 33.44
N GLY A 178 -13.30 -7.07 34.72
CA GLY A 178 -13.29 -8.08 35.75
C GLY A 178 -13.93 -9.41 35.38
N ASP A 179 -13.32 -10.43 35.95
CA ASP A 179 -13.84 -11.75 36.30
C ASP A 179 -15.26 -11.62 36.93
N VAL A 180 -16.29 -11.45 36.09
CA VAL A 180 -17.68 -11.61 36.50
C VAL A 180 -18.01 -13.09 36.29
N PRO A 181 -18.21 -13.87 37.37
CA PRO A 181 -18.49 -15.29 37.26
C PRO A 181 -19.77 -15.53 36.42
N PRO A 182 -19.78 -16.58 35.58
CA PRO A 182 -20.90 -16.86 34.68
C PRO A 182 -22.17 -17.10 35.49
N LYS A 183 -23.19 -16.25 35.30
CA LYS A 183 -24.54 -16.53 35.77
C LYS A 183 -25.07 -17.78 35.05
N PRO A 184 -25.65 -18.76 35.75
CA PRO A 184 -26.24 -19.93 35.13
C PRO A 184 -27.40 -19.52 34.21
N GLN A 185 -27.33 -19.94 32.94
CA GLN A 185 -28.42 -19.82 31.99
C GLN A 185 -29.56 -20.77 32.39
N THR A 186 -30.61 -20.23 32.98
CA THR A 186 -31.92 -20.88 33.01
C THR A 186 -32.64 -20.59 31.70
N THR A 187 -32.98 -21.64 30.95
CA THR A 187 -33.89 -21.56 29.80
C THR A 187 -35.32 -21.30 30.28
N PRO A 188 -36.06 -20.38 29.65
CA PRO A 188 -37.49 -20.56 29.50
C PRO A 188 -37.91 -20.47 28.03
N ARG A 189 -38.32 -21.64 27.53
CA ARG A 189 -39.59 -21.92 26.84
C ARG A 189 -40.23 -20.77 26.03
N GLU A 190 -40.44 -21.09 24.75
CA GLU A 190 -41.20 -20.35 23.76
C GLU A 190 -42.56 -19.82 24.26
N THR A 191 -42.86 -18.57 23.92
CA THR A 191 -44.24 -18.08 23.75
C THR A 191 -44.30 -17.17 22.52
N PRO A 192 -45.18 -17.45 21.53
CA PRO A 192 -45.44 -16.54 20.42
C PRO A 192 -46.50 -15.52 20.83
N GLY A 193 -46.16 -14.24 20.82
CA GLY A 193 -47.09 -13.19 21.24
C GLY A 193 -46.68 -11.80 20.74
N ALA A 194 -47.46 -11.31 19.77
CA ALA A 194 -47.45 -9.97 19.22
C ALA A 194 -47.31 -8.83 20.25
N ARG A 195 -46.63 -7.74 19.87
CA ARG A 195 -47.22 -6.39 19.85
C ARG A 195 -46.30 -5.35 19.22
N LYS A 196 -46.94 -4.50 18.41
CA LYS A 196 -46.46 -3.22 17.87
C LYS A 196 -46.16 -2.25 19.01
N ASN A 197 -45.10 -1.44 18.91
CA ASN A 197 -45.23 0.00 18.65
C ASN A 197 -43.87 0.74 18.56
N PRO A 198 -43.87 1.95 17.96
CA PRO A 198 -42.69 2.71 17.54
C PRO A 198 -42.20 3.64 18.65
N THR A 199 -40.97 4.15 18.54
CA THR A 199 -40.56 5.56 18.74
C THR A 199 -39.04 5.59 18.57
N HIS A 200 -38.57 6.06 17.41
CA HIS A 200 -37.16 6.36 17.19
C HIS A 200 -36.97 7.86 17.42
N ASP A 201 -36.21 8.18 18.46
CA ASP A 201 -35.59 9.47 18.69
C ASP A 201 -34.15 9.40 18.12
N PRO A 202 -33.73 10.34 17.25
CA PRO A 202 -32.33 10.57 16.99
C PRO A 202 -31.95 12.01 17.34
N SER A 203 -31.57 12.23 18.59
CA SER A 203 -30.66 13.32 18.93
C SER A 203 -29.22 12.80 18.93
N THR A 204 -28.49 13.06 17.85
CA THR A 204 -27.03 12.96 17.84
C THR A 204 -26.49 14.08 16.97
N GLY A 205 -25.86 15.05 17.64
CA GLY A 205 -25.44 16.32 17.08
C GLY A 205 -24.37 16.16 16.01
N VAL A 206 -24.67 16.70 14.82
CA VAL A 206 -23.70 16.99 13.77
C VAL A 206 -23.12 18.37 14.07
N GLY A 207 -21.92 18.40 14.67
CA GLY A 207 -21.12 19.62 14.76
C GLY A 207 -20.62 20.02 13.38
N LYS A 208 -21.27 21.01 12.76
CA LYS A 208 -20.76 21.68 11.57
C LYS A 208 -19.65 22.66 11.98
N PRO A 209 -18.45 22.61 11.37
CA PRO A 209 -17.49 23.68 11.52
C PRO A 209 -17.94 24.88 10.68
N ASP A 210 -18.22 26.00 11.35
CA ASP A 210 -18.53 27.27 10.69
C ASP A 210 -17.34 27.73 9.84
N LYS A 211 -17.52 27.68 8.52
CA LYS A 211 -16.69 28.39 7.54
C LYS A 211 -17.23 29.80 7.41
N SER A 212 -16.86 30.68 8.32
CA SER A 212 -17.07 32.14 8.17
C SER A 212 -16.00 32.89 8.97
N GLY A 213 -14.74 32.73 8.55
CA GLY A 213 -13.68 33.67 8.89
C GLY A 213 -13.75 34.84 7.93
N ASP A 214 -14.52 35.86 8.30
CA ASP A 214 -14.56 37.15 7.62
C ASP A 214 -13.18 37.82 7.80
N PRO A 215 -12.43 38.17 6.73
CA PRO A 215 -11.18 38.88 6.86
C PRO A 215 -11.49 40.30 7.34
N THR A 216 -11.35 40.53 8.65
CA THR A 216 -11.42 41.87 9.23
C THR A 216 -10.38 42.75 8.56
N LYS A 217 -10.89 43.68 7.75
CA LYS A 217 -10.15 44.74 7.09
C LYS A 217 -9.46 45.57 8.17
N LEU A 218 -8.14 45.40 8.32
CA LEU A 218 -7.31 46.23 9.20
C LEU A 218 -7.44 47.69 8.77
N GLU A 219 -8.08 48.50 9.62
CA GLU A 219 -8.06 49.95 9.49
C GLU A 219 -6.63 50.46 9.70
N LYS A 220 -6.16 51.18 8.69
CA LYS A 220 -4.84 51.77 8.60
C LYS A 220 -4.86 53.07 9.41
N GLY A 221 -4.41 53.06 10.66
CA GLY A 221 -4.25 54.32 11.41
C GLY A 221 -3.94 54.28 12.91
N THR A 222 -4.11 53.15 13.59
CA THR A 222 -3.92 53.11 15.06
C THR A 222 -2.52 52.65 15.42
N MET A 223 -1.70 53.55 15.98
CA MET A 223 -0.42 53.20 16.58
C MET A 223 -0.68 52.27 17.79
N PRO A 224 0.02 51.13 17.92
CA PRO A 224 -0.11 50.26 19.08
C PRO A 224 0.33 51.00 20.35
N ALA A 225 -0.48 50.93 21.40
CA ALA A 225 -0.10 51.42 22.71
C ALA A 225 1.08 50.58 23.25
N GLU A 226 2.14 51.24 23.70
CA GLU A 226 3.23 50.61 24.46
C GLU A 226 2.64 49.95 25.71
N THR A 227 2.77 48.63 25.81
CA THR A 227 2.48 47.88 27.03
C THR A 227 3.78 47.40 27.65
N ASP A 228 4.03 47.82 28.90
CA ASP A 228 5.19 47.46 29.75
C ASP A 228 5.18 45.99 30.24
N ALA A 229 4.50 45.08 29.53
CA ALA A 229 4.47 43.67 29.92
C ALA A 229 5.74 42.95 29.41
N PRO A 230 6.46 42.20 30.27
CA PRO A 230 7.62 41.42 29.83
C PRO A 230 7.17 40.37 28.78
N PRO A 231 7.84 40.27 27.63
CA PRO A 231 7.40 39.44 26.51
C PRO A 231 7.34 37.97 26.90
N GLN A 232 6.24 37.30 26.52
CA GLN A 232 6.10 35.86 26.72
C GLN A 232 7.19 35.10 25.94
N PRO A 233 7.85 34.11 26.55
CA PRO A 233 8.80 33.24 25.86
C PRO A 233 8.13 32.63 24.61
N GLY A 234 8.68 32.90 23.43
CA GLY A 234 8.09 32.48 22.14
C GLY A 234 7.57 33.64 21.28
N SER A 235 7.38 34.83 21.85
CA SER A 235 7.16 36.08 21.08
C SER A 235 8.49 36.69 20.66
N GLY A 236 9.33 35.89 20.01
CA GLY A 236 10.62 36.32 19.52
C GLY A 236 10.43 37.45 18.51
N ASN A 237 10.69 38.69 18.94
CA ASN A 237 10.84 39.86 18.08
C ASN A 237 12.17 39.75 17.33
N LEU A 238 12.37 38.63 16.63
CA LEU A 238 13.48 38.46 15.72
C LEU A 238 13.27 39.50 14.62
N PRO A 239 14.29 40.29 14.28
CA PRO A 239 14.18 41.21 13.16
C PRO A 239 13.73 40.40 11.93
N PRO A 240 12.79 40.93 11.13
CA PRO A 240 12.33 40.23 9.94
C PRO A 240 13.56 39.83 9.13
N VAL A 241 13.74 38.53 8.94
CA VAL A 241 14.86 38.02 8.15
C VAL A 241 14.70 38.63 6.76
N PRO A 242 15.63 39.47 6.31
CA PRO A 242 15.48 40.12 5.02
C PRO A 242 15.44 39.03 3.94
N ASP A 243 14.36 39.00 3.17
CA ASP A 243 14.21 38.15 1.98
C ASP A 243 15.22 38.58 0.93
N ARG A 244 16.49 38.24 1.13
CA ARG A 244 17.55 38.45 0.14
C ARG A 244 17.43 37.32 -0.88
N ALA A 245 16.67 37.57 -1.94
CA ALA A 245 16.49 36.67 -3.08
C ALA A 245 17.79 36.40 -3.87
N ASP A 246 18.86 37.16 -3.62
CA ASP A 246 20.13 37.06 -4.33
C ASP A 246 21.24 36.49 -3.44
N LEU A 247 21.05 35.28 -2.91
CA LEU A 247 22.19 34.50 -2.45
C LEU A 247 22.83 33.83 -3.66
N PRO A 248 24.14 34.00 -3.89
CA PRO A 248 24.83 33.26 -4.93
C PRO A 248 24.63 31.76 -4.68
N PRO A 249 24.36 30.96 -5.72
CA PRO A 249 24.19 29.52 -5.56
C PRO A 249 25.45 28.93 -4.91
N LEU A 250 25.26 28.01 -3.94
CA LEU A 250 26.38 27.31 -3.32
C LEU A 250 27.24 26.67 -4.42
N SER A 251 28.56 26.74 -4.26
CA SER A 251 29.45 25.96 -5.12
C SER A 251 29.15 24.47 -4.93
N ALA A 252 29.36 23.66 -5.97
CA ALA A 252 29.14 22.22 -5.90
C ALA A 252 29.98 21.57 -4.78
N GLU A 253 31.19 22.07 -4.55
CA GLU A 253 32.09 21.58 -3.51
C GLU A 253 31.56 21.92 -2.10
N ASP A 254 31.09 23.14 -1.88
CA ASP A 254 30.52 23.54 -0.59
C ASP A 254 29.21 22.78 -0.32
N ALA A 255 28.38 22.56 -1.35
CA ALA A 255 27.18 21.76 -1.23
C ALA A 255 27.50 20.31 -0.83
N ALA A 256 28.50 19.68 -1.46
CA ALA A 256 28.95 18.34 -1.12
C ALA A 256 29.48 18.27 0.33
N ARG A 257 30.29 19.26 0.74
CA ARG A 257 30.83 19.34 2.11
C ARG A 257 29.70 19.53 3.14
N HIS A 258 28.68 20.32 2.82
CA HIS A 258 27.51 20.49 3.67
C HIS A 258 26.69 19.21 3.82
N LEU A 259 26.53 18.45 2.73
CA LEU A 259 25.86 17.15 2.77
C LEU A 259 26.64 16.15 3.63
N GLU A 260 27.96 16.09 3.50
CA GLU A 260 28.82 15.20 4.31
C GLU A 260 28.78 15.54 5.80
N LEU A 261 28.85 16.83 6.16
CA LEU A 261 28.71 17.27 7.55
C LEU A 261 27.31 16.97 8.11
N ALA A 262 26.26 17.13 7.30
CA ALA A 262 24.91 16.81 7.70
C ALA A 262 24.70 15.31 7.94
N SER A 263 25.24 14.44 7.08
CA SER A 263 25.16 12.99 7.28
C SER A 263 25.94 12.53 8.51
N LEU A 264 27.15 13.06 8.74
CA LEU A 264 27.92 12.78 9.98
C LEU A 264 27.14 13.17 11.24
N ARG A 265 26.50 14.34 11.24
CA ARG A 265 25.68 14.81 12.36
C ARG A 265 24.47 13.90 12.61
N ILE A 266 23.77 13.49 11.55
CA ILE A 266 22.62 12.58 11.67
C ILE A 266 23.05 11.22 12.25
N GLU A 267 24.19 10.69 11.84
CA GLU A 267 24.72 9.45 12.41
C GLU A 267 25.07 9.57 13.90
N GLU A 268 25.65 10.69 14.31
CA GLU A 268 25.97 10.97 15.71
C GLU A 268 24.69 11.08 16.55
N ASP A 269 23.72 11.86 16.08
CA ASP A 269 22.40 11.99 16.72
C ASP A 269 21.71 10.64 16.86
N TYR A 270 21.80 9.77 15.83
CA TYR A 270 21.26 8.42 15.88
C TYR A 270 21.96 7.54 16.92
N LYS A 271 23.29 7.62 17.03
CA LYS A 271 24.06 6.89 18.06
C LYS A 271 23.69 7.36 19.47
N VAL A 272 23.54 8.67 19.68
CA VAL A 272 23.12 9.25 20.96
C VAL A 272 21.70 8.79 21.31
N HIS A 273 20.76 8.88 20.37
CA HIS A 273 19.37 8.45 20.58
C HIS A 273 19.24 6.96 20.85
N ARG A 274 20.04 6.13 20.17
CA ARG A 274 20.09 4.69 20.43
C ARG A 274 20.64 4.39 21.83
N ARG A 275 21.65 5.13 22.30
CA ARG A 275 22.20 5.00 23.65
C ARG A 275 21.21 5.45 24.72
N SER A 276 20.47 6.53 24.49
CA SER A 276 19.48 7.03 25.45
C SER A 276 18.24 6.14 25.56
N LYS A 277 17.89 5.43 24.49
CA LYS A 277 16.77 4.46 24.47
C LYS A 277 17.15 3.05 24.92
N ALA A 278 18.43 2.71 24.98
CA ALA A 278 18.85 1.41 25.48
C ALA A 278 18.44 1.31 26.97
N PRO A 279 17.66 0.28 27.36
CA PRO A 279 17.30 0.11 28.76
C PRO A 279 18.59 0.01 29.58
N ALA A 280 18.64 0.76 30.69
CA ALA A 280 19.78 0.71 31.59
C ALA A 280 20.06 -0.77 31.95
N PRO A 281 21.32 -1.23 31.87
CA PRO A 281 21.65 -2.61 32.22
C PRO A 281 21.12 -2.86 33.64
N MET A 282 20.23 -3.84 33.77
CA MET A 282 19.63 -4.16 35.06
C MET A 282 20.76 -4.58 36.00
N ALA A 283 21.11 -3.71 36.95
CA ALA A 283 22.24 -3.85 37.86
C ALA A 283 22.14 -5.07 38.81
N ASN A 284 21.12 -5.91 38.67
CA ASN A 284 20.80 -7.03 39.56
C ASN A 284 20.55 -8.35 38.82
N VAL A 285 20.99 -8.53 37.57
CA VAL A 285 21.14 -9.89 37.03
C VAL A 285 22.38 -10.49 37.69
N ARG A 286 22.17 -11.15 38.82
CA ARG A 286 23.21 -12.00 39.42
C ARG A 286 23.52 -13.10 38.40
N ASP A 287 24.76 -13.17 37.96
CA ASP A 287 25.31 -14.37 37.32
C ASP A 287 25.32 -15.48 38.39
N TRP A 288 24.32 -16.34 38.40
CA TRP A 288 24.29 -17.58 39.16
C TRP A 288 23.80 -18.72 38.29
#